data_AF-A0A7J6TTL5-F1
#
_entry.id   AF-A0A7J6TTL5-F1
#
_cell.length_a   1.000
_cell.length_b   1.000
_cell.length_c   1.000
_cell.angle_alpha   90.00
_cell.angle_beta   90.00
_cell.angle_gamma   90.00
#
_symmetry.space_group_name_H-M   'P 1'
#
loop_
_entity.id
_entity.type
_entity.pdbx_description
1 polymer ?
#
loop_
_entity_poly.entity_id
_entity_poly.type
_entity_poly.pdbx_seq_one_letter_code
_entity_poly.pdbx_strand_id
1 'polypeptide(L)'
;MLQNLSPQYILENCGWRVTDRDYLRFAKARNGRLKDALKLMKEHVEFRRTYGPIENMRPHEDFPHALASNAWKFAGVTRCGHPFAVFKAKNIVPKDIQGGLTEYIKYLAYNLDSLGKTADSIPGSDGKLVVLIDLEGWSVSRNADMSFARQFIRLAQDEFPERLHAGILVNCPFVFTAFWRVMKPCLDSQTK
;
A
#
# COMPACT_ATOMS: atom_id res chain seq x y z
N MET A 1 -24.07 -9.30 7.64
CA MET A 1 -24.67 -8.52 8.74
C MET A 1 -23.96 -7.16 8.91
N LEU A 2 -23.65 -6.42 7.83
CA LEU A 2 -22.84 -5.17 7.87
C LEU A 2 -23.34 -4.06 6.90
N GLN A 3 -24.46 -4.28 6.19
CA GLN A 3 -24.98 -3.28 5.26
C GLN A 3 -25.52 -2.03 5.98
N ASN A 4 -25.83 -2.13 7.28
CA ASN A 4 -26.50 -1.08 8.06
C ASN A 4 -25.59 -0.37 9.09
N LEU A 5 -24.27 -0.57 9.06
CA LEU A 5 -23.39 0.15 9.99
C LEU A 5 -23.39 1.66 9.68
N SER A 6 -23.71 2.46 10.69
CA SER A 6 -23.70 3.92 10.60
C SER A 6 -22.26 4.43 10.46
N PRO A 7 -22.04 5.59 9.83
CA PRO A 7 -20.73 6.25 9.82
C PRO A 7 -20.14 6.44 11.23
N GLN A 8 -21.00 6.66 12.23
CA GLN A 8 -20.64 6.76 13.65
C GLN A 8 -20.04 5.45 14.19
N TYR A 9 -20.66 4.31 13.90
CA TYR A 9 -20.17 2.99 14.34
C TYR A 9 -18.80 2.66 13.74
N ILE A 10 -18.59 3.03 12.47
CA ILE A 10 -17.29 2.94 11.82
C ILE A 10 -16.26 3.75 12.60
N LEU A 11 -16.54 5.01 12.94
CA LEU A 11 -15.63 5.87 13.69
C LEU A 11 -15.32 5.33 15.11
N GLU A 12 -16.32 4.78 15.79
CA GLU A 12 -16.20 4.32 17.19
C GLU A 12 -15.49 2.96 17.32
N ASN A 13 -15.53 2.12 16.28
CA ASN A 13 -14.97 0.76 16.31
C ASN A 13 -13.75 0.59 15.39
N CYS A 14 -13.38 1.62 14.64
CA CYS A 14 -12.09 1.68 13.96
C CYS A 14 -11.01 2.14 14.92
N GLY A 15 -10.01 1.30 15.17
CA GLY A 15 -8.73 1.76 15.74
C GLY A 15 -7.93 2.69 14.80
N TRP A 16 -8.58 3.29 13.79
CA TRP A 16 -7.99 4.13 12.77
C TRP A 16 -8.75 5.46 12.71
N ARG A 17 -8.02 6.57 12.87
CA ARG A 17 -8.58 7.93 12.79
C ARG A 17 -8.86 8.29 11.33
N VAL A 18 -10.14 8.30 10.94
CA VAL A 18 -10.57 8.81 9.63
C VAL A 18 -10.53 10.35 9.65
N THR A 19 -9.81 10.98 8.73
CA THR A 19 -9.82 12.44 8.56
C THR A 19 -10.72 12.87 7.39
N ASP A 20 -11.12 14.15 7.33
CA ASP A 20 -11.83 14.72 6.16
C ASP A 20 -11.07 14.49 4.84
N ARG A 21 -9.74 14.55 4.88
CA ARG A 21 -8.89 14.23 3.73
C ARG A 21 -9.04 12.78 3.29
N ASP A 22 -9.19 11.86 4.24
CA ASP A 22 -9.38 10.45 3.91
C ASP A 22 -10.74 10.23 3.26
N TYR A 23 -11.83 10.80 3.79
CA TYR A 23 -13.14 10.74 3.13
C TYR A 23 -13.08 11.22 1.67
N LEU A 24 -12.38 12.33 1.42
CA LEU A 24 -12.18 12.85 0.07
C LEU A 24 -11.37 11.91 -0.83
N ARG A 25 -10.35 11.21 -0.30
CA ARG A 25 -9.57 10.21 -1.05
C ARG A 25 -10.45 9.03 -1.47
N PHE A 26 -11.22 8.47 -0.54
CA PHE A 26 -12.16 7.37 -0.84
C PHE A 26 -13.24 7.78 -1.84
N ALA A 27 -13.78 9.00 -1.71
CA ALA A 27 -14.75 9.54 -2.66
C ALA A 27 -14.14 9.72 -4.06
N LYS A 28 -12.95 10.33 -4.18
CA LYS A 28 -12.24 10.52 -5.45
C LYS A 28 -11.92 9.20 -6.14
N ALA A 29 -11.41 8.21 -5.41
CA ALA A 29 -11.10 6.88 -5.94
C ALA A 29 -12.33 6.13 -6.50
N ARG A 30 -13.54 6.59 -6.19
CA ARG A 30 -14.80 6.07 -6.73
C ARG A 30 -15.60 7.13 -7.51
N ASN A 31 -14.92 8.17 -8.01
CA ASN A 31 -15.48 9.25 -8.84
C ASN A 31 -16.71 9.92 -8.20
N GLY A 32 -16.69 10.10 -6.87
CA GLY A 32 -17.79 10.71 -6.11
C GLY A 32 -19.03 9.81 -5.95
N ARG A 33 -19.01 8.55 -6.40
CA ARG A 33 -20.14 7.63 -6.22
C ARG A 33 -20.21 7.19 -4.76
N LEU A 34 -21.13 7.81 -4.01
CA LEU A 34 -21.26 7.63 -2.56
C LEU A 34 -21.36 6.16 -2.13
N LYS A 35 -22.20 5.35 -2.79
CA LYS A 35 -22.38 3.93 -2.44
C LYS A 35 -21.08 3.13 -2.58
N ASP A 36 -20.32 3.38 -3.64
CA ASP A 36 -19.05 2.69 -3.90
C ASP A 36 -17.96 3.16 -2.94
N ALA A 37 -17.89 4.46 -2.66
CA ALA A 37 -16.96 5.03 -1.69
C ALA A 37 -17.21 4.47 -0.29
N LEU A 38 -18.47 4.42 0.16
CA LEU A 38 -18.85 3.84 1.45
C LEU A 38 -18.54 2.34 1.52
N LYS A 39 -18.75 1.60 0.42
CA LYS A 39 -18.36 0.18 0.36
C LYS A 39 -16.84 0.03 0.53
N LEU A 40 -16.05 0.81 -0.21
CA LEU A 40 -14.59 0.77 -0.12
C LEU A 40 -14.11 1.12 1.30
N MET A 41 -14.71 2.14 1.92
CA MET A 41 -14.39 2.49 3.30
C MET A 41 -14.70 1.34 4.27
N LYS A 42 -15.83 0.64 4.12
CA LYS A 42 -16.14 -0.54 4.95
C LYS A 42 -15.10 -1.66 4.77
N GLU A 43 -14.66 -1.89 3.54
CA GLU A 43 -13.61 -2.86 3.23
C GLU A 43 -12.27 -2.46 3.88
N HIS A 44 -11.92 -1.16 3.82
CA HIS A 44 -10.75 -0.61 4.52
C HIS A 44 -10.80 -0.84 6.03
N VAL A 45 -11.96 -0.62 6.65
CA VAL A 45 -12.15 -0.87 8.09
C VAL A 45 -11.91 -2.33 8.45
N GLU A 46 -12.45 -3.26 7.66
CA GLU A 46 -12.22 -4.70 7.89
C GLU A 46 -10.76 -5.11 7.65
N PHE A 47 -10.10 -4.50 6.67
CA PHE A 47 -8.66 -4.64 6.48
C PHE A 47 -7.91 -4.18 7.73
N ARG A 48 -8.21 -2.99 8.25
CA ARG A 48 -7.61 -2.46 9.48
C ARG A 48 -7.85 -3.36 10.70
N ARG A 49 -9.04 -3.97 10.80
CA ARG A 49 -9.37 -4.92 11.87
C ARG A 49 -8.55 -6.21 11.77
N THR A 50 -8.32 -6.68 10.54
CA THR A 50 -7.62 -7.95 10.28
C THR A 50 -6.11 -7.81 10.40
N TYR A 51 -5.56 -6.73 9.84
CA TYR A 51 -4.12 -6.53 9.75
C TYR A 51 -3.58 -5.67 10.88
N GLY A 52 -4.44 -4.94 11.61
CA GLY A 52 -4.13 -4.11 12.77
C GLY A 52 -4.01 -2.62 12.41
N PRO A 53 -4.31 -1.69 13.35
CA PRO A 53 -3.94 -0.30 13.18
C PRO A 53 -2.42 -0.20 13.29
N ILE A 54 -1.79 0.38 12.27
CA ILE A 54 -0.34 0.47 12.14
C ILE A 54 0.32 1.24 13.28
N GLU A 55 -0.44 2.11 13.95
CA GLU A 55 0.02 2.88 15.10
C GLU A 55 0.37 2.02 16.31
N ASN A 56 -0.21 0.82 16.41
CA ASN A 56 0.03 -0.12 17.51
C ASN A 56 0.97 -1.26 17.10
N MET A 57 1.44 -1.26 15.84
CA MET A 57 2.35 -2.30 15.37
C MET A 57 3.77 -2.07 15.85
N ARG A 58 4.40 -3.16 16.26
CA ARG A 58 5.82 -3.25 16.59
C ARG A 58 6.49 -4.08 15.49
N PRO A 59 7.23 -3.46 14.56
CA PRO A 59 7.82 -4.15 13.41
C PRO A 59 8.60 -5.43 13.72
N HIS A 60 9.32 -5.45 14.84
CA HIS A 60 10.12 -6.58 15.28
C HIS A 60 9.29 -7.72 15.91
N GLU A 61 8.01 -7.49 16.21
CA GLU A 61 7.09 -8.51 16.72
C GLU A 61 6.07 -8.93 15.65
N ASP A 62 5.50 -7.96 14.92
CA ASP A 62 4.39 -8.20 14.01
C ASP A 62 4.83 -8.71 12.63
N PHE A 63 6.03 -8.35 12.18
CA PHE A 63 6.58 -8.77 10.88
C PHE A 63 8.13 -8.81 10.85
N PRO A 64 8.78 -9.55 11.78
CA PRO A 64 10.23 -9.57 11.90
C PRO A 64 10.97 -10.12 10.67
N HIS A 65 10.42 -11.11 9.98
CA HIS A 65 11.06 -11.73 8.82
C HIS A 65 10.93 -10.85 7.58
N ALA A 66 9.75 -10.24 7.38
CA ALA A 66 9.57 -9.26 6.30
C ALA A 66 10.43 -8.00 6.54
N LEU A 67 10.57 -7.57 7.79
CA LEU A 67 11.50 -6.49 8.15
C LEU A 67 12.96 -6.86 7.82
N ALA A 68 13.39 -8.06 8.17
CA ALA A 68 14.75 -8.55 7.90
C ALA A 68 15.09 -8.64 6.40
N SER A 69 14.09 -8.72 5.52
CA SER A 69 14.29 -8.69 4.06
C SER A 69 14.94 -7.40 3.56
N ASN A 70 14.85 -6.29 4.32
CA ASN A 70 15.31 -4.97 3.90
C ASN A 70 14.75 -4.53 2.53
N ALA A 71 13.53 -4.97 2.21
CA ALA A 71 12.91 -4.68 0.92
C ALA A 71 12.39 -3.24 0.81
N TRP A 72 12.08 -2.58 1.92
CA TRP A 72 11.61 -1.20 1.95
C TRP A 72 12.58 -0.29 2.70
N LYS A 73 12.86 0.88 2.15
CA LYS A 73 13.69 1.90 2.80
C LYS A 73 13.14 3.30 2.51
N PHE A 74 12.85 4.08 3.56
CA PHE A 74 12.57 5.51 3.42
C PHE A 74 13.79 6.23 2.86
N ALA A 75 13.58 7.09 1.85
CA ALA A 75 14.66 7.72 1.10
C ALA A 75 14.62 9.26 1.14
N GLY A 76 13.62 9.86 1.81
CA GLY A 76 13.52 11.29 2.05
C GLY A 76 12.27 11.91 1.42
N VAL A 77 12.36 13.19 1.09
CA VAL A 77 11.30 13.98 0.46
C VAL A 77 11.80 14.51 -0.87
N THR A 78 10.99 14.39 -1.92
CA THR A 78 11.32 14.91 -3.26
C THR A 78 11.32 16.44 -3.25
N ARG A 79 11.89 17.05 -4.28
CA ARG A 79 11.85 18.52 -4.46
C ARG A 79 10.42 19.07 -4.57
N CYS A 80 9.46 18.24 -4.96
CA CYS A 80 8.04 18.60 -5.08
C CYS A 80 7.25 18.38 -3.77
N GLY A 81 7.92 18.00 -2.67
CA GLY A 81 7.29 17.85 -1.36
C GLY A 81 6.66 16.48 -1.09
N HIS A 82 6.89 15.48 -1.94
CA HIS A 82 6.37 14.12 -1.72
C HIS A 82 7.40 13.25 -0.99
N PRO A 83 7.07 12.61 0.13
CA PRO A 83 7.97 11.61 0.70
C PRO A 83 8.11 10.43 -0.24
N PHE A 84 9.30 9.83 -0.27
CA PHE A 84 9.57 8.69 -1.13
C PHE A 84 10.37 7.59 -0.45
N ALA A 85 10.16 6.38 -0.94
CA ALA A 85 10.87 5.18 -0.49
C ALA A 85 11.43 4.40 -1.69
N VAL A 86 12.48 3.64 -1.41
CA VAL A 86 13.02 2.63 -2.33
C VAL A 86 12.48 1.26 -1.92
N PHE A 87 11.88 0.58 -2.89
CA PHE A 87 11.35 -0.76 -2.81
C PHE A 87 12.21 -1.73 -3.65
N LYS A 88 13.01 -2.57 -2.98
CA LYS A 88 13.91 -3.54 -3.61
C LYS A 88 13.18 -4.82 -3.94
N ALA A 89 12.72 -4.95 -5.18
CA ALA A 89 11.86 -6.06 -5.59
C ALA A 89 12.53 -7.43 -5.46
N LYS A 90 13.86 -7.52 -5.62
CA LYS A 90 14.60 -8.78 -5.45
C LYS A 90 14.49 -9.39 -4.05
N ASN A 91 14.28 -8.55 -3.03
CA ASN A 91 14.20 -8.97 -1.64
C ASN A 91 12.81 -9.50 -1.28
N ILE A 92 11.82 -9.33 -2.16
CA ILE A 92 10.46 -9.81 -1.94
C ILE A 92 10.34 -11.26 -2.37
N VAL A 93 10.38 -12.15 -1.37
CA VAL A 93 10.18 -13.58 -1.58
C VAL A 93 9.32 -14.14 -0.43
N PRO A 94 8.00 -13.92 -0.44
CA PRO A 94 7.12 -14.33 0.67
C PRO A 94 7.20 -15.82 1.00
N LYS A 95 7.36 -16.67 0.00
CA LYS A 95 7.50 -18.12 0.16
C LYS A 95 8.72 -18.57 0.98
N ASP A 96 9.72 -17.69 1.16
CA ASP A 96 10.96 -18.00 1.87
C ASP A 96 10.94 -17.57 3.34
N ILE A 97 9.87 -16.92 3.82
CA ILE A 97 9.76 -16.44 5.20
C ILE A 97 8.61 -17.12 5.96
N GLN A 98 8.75 -17.27 7.29
CA GLN A 98 7.80 -18.00 8.12
C GLN A 98 6.38 -17.42 8.08
N GLY A 99 6.21 -16.10 8.18
CA GLY A 99 4.87 -15.48 8.11
C GLY A 99 4.35 -15.23 6.69
N GLY A 100 5.10 -15.66 5.68
CA GLY A 100 4.65 -15.73 4.31
C GLY A 100 4.16 -14.40 3.72
N LEU A 101 3.14 -14.52 2.87
CA LEU A 101 2.50 -13.39 2.21
C LEU A 101 1.79 -12.44 3.18
N THR A 102 1.13 -12.98 4.20
CA THR A 102 0.41 -12.19 5.22
C THR A 102 1.37 -11.23 5.94
N GLU A 103 2.56 -11.71 6.32
CA GLU A 103 3.58 -10.88 6.97
C GLU A 103 4.09 -9.76 6.05
N TYR A 104 4.31 -10.06 4.76
CA TYR A 104 4.69 -9.04 3.78
C TYR A 104 3.61 -7.98 3.57
N ILE A 105 2.33 -8.34 3.55
CA ILE A 105 1.25 -7.36 3.41
C ILE A 105 1.17 -6.44 4.62
N LYS A 106 1.34 -6.96 5.85
CA LYS A 106 1.46 -6.12 7.05
C LYS A 106 2.65 -5.17 6.96
N TYR A 107 3.82 -5.68 6.56
CA TYR A 107 5.02 -4.87 6.36
C TYR A 107 4.81 -3.75 5.33
N LEU A 108 4.19 -4.02 4.19
CA LEU A 108 3.93 -3.01 3.16
C LEU A 108 2.91 -1.98 3.61
N ALA A 109 1.82 -2.42 4.25
CA ALA A 109 0.84 -1.52 4.80
C ALA A 109 1.51 -0.56 5.81
N TYR A 110 2.32 -1.10 6.73
CA TYR A 110 3.03 -0.34 7.76
C TYR A 110 3.89 0.77 7.14
N ASN A 111 4.65 0.42 6.12
CA ASN A 111 5.54 1.34 5.43
C ASN A 111 4.79 2.40 4.62
N LEU A 112 3.70 2.04 3.94
CA LEU A 112 2.86 2.98 3.21
C LEU A 112 2.16 3.98 4.13
N ASP A 113 1.66 3.53 5.28
CA ASP A 113 1.13 4.43 6.31
C ASP A 113 2.20 5.37 6.86
N SER A 114 3.41 4.85 7.12
CA SER A 114 4.52 5.67 7.62
C SER A 114 4.89 6.78 6.62
N LEU A 115 4.91 6.46 5.31
CA LEU A 115 5.04 7.46 4.26
C LEU A 115 3.85 8.42 4.23
N GLY A 116 2.63 7.91 4.34
CA GLY A 116 1.40 8.71 4.35
C GLY A 116 1.37 9.72 5.49
N LYS A 117 1.76 9.32 6.70
CA LYS A 117 1.92 10.19 7.86
C LYS A 117 2.97 11.27 7.61
N THR A 118 4.10 10.88 7.02
CA THR A 118 5.14 11.84 6.62
C THR A 118 4.56 12.84 5.62
N ALA A 119 3.81 12.38 4.61
CA ALA A 119 3.19 13.24 3.60
C ALA A 119 2.19 14.21 4.22
N ASP A 120 1.34 13.73 5.13
CA ASP A 120 0.33 14.54 5.81
C ASP A 120 0.95 15.57 6.78
N SER A 121 2.18 15.32 7.28
CA SER A 121 2.92 16.25 8.15
C SER A 121 3.58 17.42 7.41
N ILE A 122 3.74 17.33 6.09
CA ILE A 122 4.38 18.36 5.28
C ILE A 122 3.36 19.49 5.00
N PRO A 123 3.65 20.76 5.38
CA PRO A 123 2.76 21.88 5.09
C PRO A 123 2.48 22.04 3.60
N GLY A 124 1.21 22.18 3.22
CA GLY A 124 0.80 22.33 1.82
C GLY A 124 0.85 21.06 0.97
N SER A 125 1.21 19.91 1.56
CA SER A 125 1.24 18.63 0.87
C SER A 125 -0.16 18.17 0.43
N ASP A 126 -0.21 17.55 -0.75
CA ASP A 126 -1.38 16.82 -1.26
C ASP A 126 -1.57 15.45 -0.59
N GLY A 127 -0.64 15.07 0.30
CA GLY A 127 -0.62 13.81 1.03
C GLY A 127 -0.27 12.60 0.17
N LYS A 128 0.31 12.83 -1.02
CA LYS A 128 0.77 11.77 -1.93
C LYS A 128 2.23 11.40 -1.70
N LEU A 129 2.60 10.21 -2.15
CA LEU A 129 3.93 9.60 -1.97
C LEU A 129 4.49 9.08 -3.30
N VAL A 130 5.82 8.92 -3.35
CA VAL A 130 6.52 8.32 -4.49
C VAL A 130 7.17 6.99 -4.05
N VAL A 131 7.02 5.95 -4.87
CA VAL A 131 7.67 4.65 -4.63
C VAL A 131 8.62 4.37 -5.79
N LEU A 132 9.92 4.34 -5.51
CA LEU A 132 10.93 3.89 -6.47
C LEU A 132 11.11 2.38 -6.32
N ILE A 133 10.76 1.64 -7.35
CA ILE A 133 10.82 0.18 -7.39
C ILE A 133 12.10 -0.21 -8.13
N ASP A 134 13.08 -0.67 -7.35
CA ASP A 134 14.35 -1.16 -7.86
C ASP A 134 14.23 -2.65 -8.23
N LEU A 135 14.34 -2.92 -9.52
CA LEU A 135 14.25 -4.25 -10.12
C LEU A 135 15.61 -4.89 -10.32
N GLU A 136 16.71 -4.27 -9.85
CA GLU A 136 18.03 -4.88 -9.92
C GLU A 136 18.03 -6.24 -9.22
N GLY A 137 18.45 -7.29 -9.94
CA GLY A 137 18.48 -8.67 -9.43
C GLY A 137 17.11 -9.34 -9.30
N TRP A 138 16.02 -8.70 -9.76
CA TRP A 138 14.71 -9.34 -9.82
C TRP A 138 14.72 -10.48 -10.84
N SER A 139 14.15 -11.64 -10.49
CA SER A 139 14.07 -12.80 -11.38
C SER A 139 12.72 -13.49 -11.33
N VAL A 140 12.32 -14.11 -12.44
CA VAL A 140 11.03 -14.80 -12.55
C VAL A 140 10.92 -15.97 -11.57
N SER A 141 11.96 -16.79 -11.45
CA SER A 141 11.96 -17.98 -10.58
C SER A 141 11.81 -17.66 -9.09
N ARG A 142 12.29 -16.48 -8.67
CA ARG A 142 12.26 -16.07 -7.27
C ARG A 142 11.15 -15.08 -6.93
N ASN A 143 10.93 -14.08 -7.78
CA ASN A 143 10.16 -12.88 -7.42
C ASN A 143 8.86 -12.68 -8.21
N ALA A 144 8.59 -13.45 -9.27
CA ALA A 144 7.34 -13.36 -10.04
C ALA A 144 6.16 -14.05 -9.33
N ASP A 145 5.92 -13.69 -8.07
CA ASP A 145 4.79 -14.17 -7.29
C ASP A 145 3.52 -13.37 -7.65
N MET A 146 2.65 -14.02 -8.44
CA MET A 146 1.38 -13.45 -8.87
C MET A 146 0.40 -13.20 -7.72
N SER A 147 0.49 -13.99 -6.63
CA SER A 147 -0.34 -13.79 -5.45
C SER A 147 0.08 -12.52 -4.73
N PHE A 148 1.39 -12.36 -4.50
CA PHE A 148 1.95 -11.15 -3.91
C PHE A 148 1.60 -9.92 -4.74
N ALA A 149 1.87 -9.94 -6.05
CA ALA A 149 1.65 -8.78 -6.90
C ALA A 149 0.18 -8.34 -6.94
N ARG A 150 -0.77 -9.30 -6.95
CA ARG A 150 -2.21 -8.98 -6.85
C ARG A 150 -2.58 -8.37 -5.51
N GLN A 151 -2.04 -8.90 -4.41
CA GLN A 151 -2.32 -8.34 -3.08
C GLN A 151 -1.68 -6.96 -2.89
N PHE A 152 -0.48 -6.73 -3.42
CA PHE A 152 0.15 -5.41 -3.40
C PHE A 152 -0.65 -4.37 -4.18
N ILE A 153 -1.13 -4.72 -5.37
CA ILE A 153 -1.98 -3.82 -6.17
C ILE A 153 -3.28 -3.50 -5.42
N ARG A 154 -3.95 -4.51 -4.85
CA ARG A 154 -5.15 -4.31 -4.04
C ARG A 154 -4.88 -3.42 -2.83
N LEU A 155 -3.79 -3.68 -2.11
CA LEU A 155 -3.36 -2.85 -0.98
C LEU A 155 -3.23 -1.38 -1.41
N ALA A 156 -2.50 -1.11 -2.50
CA ALA A 156 -2.29 0.26 -2.97
C ALA A 156 -3.61 0.96 -3.38
N GLN A 157 -4.53 0.24 -4.03
CA GLN A 157 -5.77 0.83 -4.58
C GLN A 157 -6.90 0.96 -3.56
N ASP A 158 -7.06 -0.05 -2.71
CA ASP A 158 -8.21 -0.16 -1.82
C ASP A 158 -7.93 0.42 -0.44
N GLU A 159 -6.70 0.25 0.06
CA GLU A 159 -6.30 0.70 1.39
C GLU A 159 -5.60 2.07 1.38
N PHE A 160 -4.98 2.42 0.25
CA PHE A 160 -4.27 3.69 0.06
C PHE A 160 -4.78 4.50 -1.15
N PRO A 161 -6.11 4.66 -1.32
CA PRO A 161 -6.67 5.38 -2.47
C PRO A 161 -6.13 6.80 -2.54
N GLU A 162 -5.82 7.27 -3.76
CA GLU A 162 -5.31 8.62 -4.03
C GLU A 162 -4.02 9.00 -3.26
N ARG A 163 -3.26 8.01 -2.76
CA ARG A 163 -1.97 8.26 -2.08
C ARG A 163 -0.77 8.18 -3.02
N LEU A 164 -0.83 7.41 -4.10
CA LEU A 164 0.31 7.29 -5.01
C LEU A 164 0.41 8.53 -5.93
N HIS A 165 1.53 9.26 -5.85
CA HIS A 165 1.90 10.28 -6.83
C HIS A 165 2.55 9.63 -8.05
N ALA A 166 3.55 8.78 -7.81
CA ALA A 166 4.26 8.07 -8.87
C ALA A 166 4.87 6.75 -8.36
N GLY A 167 4.77 5.69 -9.17
CA GLY A 167 5.57 4.48 -9.05
C GLY A 167 6.65 4.48 -10.13
N ILE A 168 7.92 4.52 -9.73
CA ILE A 168 9.05 4.66 -10.66
C ILE A 168 9.81 3.34 -10.72
N LEU A 169 9.75 2.64 -11.85
CA LEU A 169 10.52 1.41 -12.06
C LEU A 169 11.94 1.77 -12.52
N VAL A 170 12.97 1.24 -11.86
CA VAL A 170 14.37 1.36 -12.28
C VAL A 170 15.03 0.00 -12.40
N ASN A 171 16.13 -0.08 -13.15
CA ASN A 171 16.90 -1.32 -13.37
C ASN A 171 16.03 -2.48 -13.89
N CYS A 172 15.03 -2.17 -14.71
CA CYS A 172 14.03 -3.13 -15.17
C CYS A 172 14.66 -4.18 -16.11
N PRO A 173 14.73 -5.47 -15.71
CA PRO A 173 15.25 -6.50 -16.60
C PRO A 173 14.23 -6.78 -17.71
N PHE A 174 14.67 -7.11 -18.92
CA PHE A 174 13.79 -7.32 -20.07
C PHE A 174 12.62 -8.26 -19.77
N VAL A 175 12.88 -9.35 -19.04
CA VAL A 175 11.89 -10.35 -18.63
C VAL A 175 10.77 -9.80 -17.73
N PHE A 176 11.02 -8.74 -16.96
CA PHE A 176 10.00 -8.08 -16.15
C PHE A 176 8.88 -7.48 -17.02
N THR A 177 9.19 -7.07 -18.26
CA THR A 177 8.18 -6.52 -19.18
C THR A 177 7.04 -7.50 -19.43
N ALA A 178 7.33 -8.80 -19.55
CA ALA A 178 6.30 -9.82 -19.72
C ALA A 178 5.43 -9.95 -18.47
N PHE A 179 6.06 -9.99 -17.28
CA PHE A 179 5.35 -10.00 -16.01
C PHE A 179 4.45 -8.77 -15.83
N TRP A 180 4.97 -7.57 -16.14
CA TRP A 180 4.21 -6.32 -16.06
C TRP A 180 2.98 -6.32 -16.98
N ARG A 181 3.09 -6.86 -18.20
CA ARG A 181 1.94 -6.99 -19.11
C ARG A 181 0.81 -7.85 -18.52
N VAL A 182 1.15 -8.88 -17.75
CA VAL A 182 0.15 -9.73 -17.07
C VAL A 182 -0.47 -9.01 -15.87
N MET A 183 0.32 -8.20 -15.15
CA MET A 183 -0.16 -7.48 -13.95
C MET A 183 -0.92 -6.19 -14.28
N LYS A 184 -0.58 -5.50 -15.38
CA LYS A 184 -1.16 -4.19 -15.76
C LYS A 184 -2.69 -4.17 -15.81
N PRO A 185 -3.42 -5.22 -16.25
CA PRO A 185 -4.88 -5.24 -16.20
C PRO A 185 -5.48 -5.16 -14.79
N CYS A 186 -4.74 -5.56 -13.75
CA CYS A 186 -5.18 -5.48 -12.37
C CYS A 186 -5.11 -4.05 -11.79
N LEU A 187 -4.36 -3.15 -12.43
CA LEU A 187 -4.27 -1.75 -12.03
C LEU A 187 -5.57 -1.00 -12.38
N ASP A 188 -6.02 -0.11 -11.52
CA ASP A 188 -7.05 0.85 -11.89
C ASP A 188 -6.57 1.83 -12.98
N SER A 189 -7.52 2.50 -13.63
CA SER A 189 -7.22 3.44 -14.72
C SER A 189 -6.38 4.64 -14.30
N GLN A 190 -6.43 5.04 -13.03
CA GLN A 190 -5.66 6.19 -12.53
C GLN A 190 -4.19 5.82 -12.26
N THR A 191 -3.93 4.53 -12.03
CA THR A 191 -2.61 3.98 -11.69
C THR A 191 -1.86 3.40 -12.89
N LYS A 192 -2.55 3.11 -14.01
CA LYS A 192 -1.97 2.54 -15.25
C LYS A 192 -1.00 3.46 -15.98
#